data_AF-A0A1N6HN41-F1
#
_entry.id   AF-A0A1N6HN41-F1
#
_cell.length_a   1.000
_cell.length_b   1.000
_cell.length_c   1.000
_cell.angle_alpha   90.00
_cell.angle_beta   90.00
_cell.angle_gamma   90.00
#
_symmetry.space_group_name_H-M   'P 1'
#
loop_
_entity.id
_entity.type
_entity.pdbx_description
1 polymer ?
#
loop_
_entity_poly.entity_id
_entity_poly.type
_entity_poly.pdbx_seq_one_letter_code
_entity_poly.pdbx_strand_id
1 'polypeptide(L)'
;MRRDTLFGELWQSARRVAFAILAGVIRRYSPEEIEERVSRRSPGEQTVIVLATLLGLLFASLLFANAGVIGILIFFLIVIILIR
;
A
#
# COMPACT_ATOMS: atom_id res chain seq x y z
N MET A 1 22.02 9.78 16.31
CA MET A 1 21.04 8.73 16.63
C MET A 1 19.60 9.24 16.48
N ARG A 2 19.14 9.56 15.26
CA ARG A 2 17.75 10.04 14.99
C ARG A 2 17.18 9.59 13.64
N ARG A 3 17.99 8.99 12.77
CA ARG A 3 17.55 8.49 11.45
C ARG A 3 16.84 7.14 11.56
N ASP A 4 17.29 6.29 12.49
CA ASP A 4 16.79 4.91 12.61
C ASP A 4 15.31 4.85 13.06
N THR A 5 14.86 5.80 13.87
CA THR A 5 13.45 5.91 14.28
C THR A 5 12.54 6.40 13.16
N LEU A 6 12.97 7.40 12.37
CA LEU A 6 12.17 7.95 11.27
C LEU A 6 11.94 6.91 10.17
N PHE A 7 12.98 6.16 9.78
CA PHE A 7 12.82 5.08 8.81
C PHE A 7 11.93 3.96 9.35
N GLY A 8 11.99 3.65 10.65
CA GLY A 8 11.11 2.68 11.30
C GLY A 8 9.63 3.11 11.31
N GLU A 9 9.34 4.37 11.60
CA GLU A 9 7.98 4.92 11.61
C GLU A 9 7.38 5.00 10.20
N LEU A 10 8.18 5.43 9.22
CA LEU A 10 7.81 5.43 7.81
C LEU A 10 7.55 4.02 7.32
N TRP A 11 8.39 3.06 7.72
CA TRP A 11 8.20 1.66 7.41
C TRP A 11 6.89 1.11 7.96
N GLN A 12 6.59 1.35 9.24
CA GLN A 12 5.32 0.91 9.85
C GLN A 12 4.10 1.54 9.18
N SER A 13 4.20 2.82 8.82
CA SER A 13 3.10 3.53 8.14
C SER A 13 2.90 2.99 6.72
N ALA A 14 3.97 2.83 5.94
CA ALA A 14 3.93 2.24 4.61
C ALA A 14 3.38 0.81 4.62
N ARG A 15 3.79 0.00 5.62
CA ARG A 15 3.29 -1.36 5.79
C ARG A 15 1.79 -1.39 6.04
N ARG A 16 1.27 -0.54 6.95
CA ARG A 16 -0.16 -0.43 7.24
C ARG A 16 -0.97 -0.04 6.00
N VAL A 17 -0.52 0.98 5.26
CA VAL A 17 -1.19 1.42 4.03
C VAL A 17 -1.15 0.33 2.96
N ALA A 18 0.00 -0.34 2.78
CA ALA A 18 0.12 -1.43 1.83
C ALA A 18 -0.85 -2.58 2.14
N PHE A 19 -1.00 -2.94 3.42
CA PHE A 19 -1.92 -4.00 3.83
C PHE A 19 -3.39 -3.61 3.66
N ALA A 20 -3.76 -2.38 3.98
CA ALA A 20 -5.11 -1.86 3.76
C ALA A 20 -5.47 -1.88 2.26
N ILE A 21 -4.56 -1.44 1.40
CA ILE A 21 -4.76 -1.47 -0.06
C ILE A 21 -4.85 -2.91 -0.56
N LEU A 22 -4.01 -3.81 -0.05
CA LEU A 22 -4.05 -5.22 -0.43
C LEU A 22 -5.38 -5.88 0.00
N ALA A 23 -5.90 -5.55 1.18
CA ALA A 23 -7.21 -5.98 1.65
C ALA A 23 -8.34 -5.47 0.75
N GLY A 24 -8.31 -4.18 0.38
CA GLY A 24 -9.25 -3.58 -0.55
C GLY A 24 -9.26 -4.22 -1.94
N VAL A 25 -8.08 -4.56 -2.46
CA VAL A 25 -7.92 -5.21 -3.77
C VAL A 25 -8.39 -6.66 -3.69
N ILE A 26 -7.95 -7.40 -2.67
CA ILE A 26 -8.31 -8.79 -2.42
C ILE A 26 -9.52 -8.82 -1.47
N ARG A 27 -10.64 -8.18 -1.87
CA ARG A 27 -11.96 -8.03 -1.18
C ARG A 27 -12.47 -9.18 -0.29
N ARG A 28 -11.82 -10.34 -0.35
CA ARG A 28 -12.01 -11.55 0.44
C ARG A 28 -11.37 -11.50 1.83
N TYR A 29 -10.42 -10.59 2.10
CA TYR A 29 -9.72 -10.54 3.39
C TYR A 29 -9.83 -9.16 4.03
N SER A 30 -10.06 -9.15 5.34
CA SER A 30 -9.98 -7.95 6.16
C SER A 30 -8.52 -7.47 6.28
N PRO A 31 -8.29 -6.17 6.56
CA PRO A 31 -6.96 -5.63 6.83
C PRO A 31 -6.22 -6.39 7.93
N GLU A 32 -6.93 -6.81 8.98
CA GLU A 32 -6.38 -7.57 10.11
C GLU A 32 -5.92 -8.98 9.69
N GLU A 33 -6.70 -9.67 8.86
CA GLU A 33 -6.33 -10.99 8.32
C GLU A 33 -5.13 -10.91 7.36
N ILE A 34 -5.05 -9.85 6.57
CA ILE A 34 -3.88 -9.57 5.72
C ILE A 34 -2.67 -9.31 6.60
N GLU A 35 -2.78 -8.47 7.62
CA GLU A 35 -1.68 -8.20 8.55
C GLU A 35 -1.22 -9.46 9.27
N GLU A 36 -2.14 -10.30 9.76
CA GLU A 36 -1.80 -11.55 10.42
C GLU A 36 -1.10 -12.53 9.46
N ARG A 37 -1.57 -12.63 8.21
CA ARG A 37 -0.96 -13.51 7.21
C ARG A 37 0.40 -13.04 6.76
N VAL A 38 0.58 -11.74 6.58
CA VAL A 38 1.84 -11.17 6.11
C VAL A 38 2.86 -11.09 7.26
N SER A 39 2.42 -10.84 8.49
CA SER A 39 3.31 -10.82 9.67
C SER A 39 3.89 -12.20 10.01
N ARG A 40 3.20 -13.29 9.65
CA ARG A 40 3.72 -14.67 9.73
C ARG A 40 4.79 -15.00 8.67
N ARG A 41 4.97 -14.15 7.65
CA ARG A 41 5.98 -14.35 6.60
C ARG A 41 7.33 -13.79 6.99
N SER A 42 8.38 -14.24 6.30
CA SER A 42 9.72 -13.74 6.52
C SER A 42 9.82 -12.22 6.27
N PRO A 43 10.72 -11.50 6.96
CA PRO A 43 10.88 -10.05 6.77
C PRO A 43 11.16 -9.64 5.31
N GLY A 44 11.85 -10.50 4.56
CA GLY A 44 12.12 -10.29 3.13
C GLY A 44 10.83 -10.32 2.31
N GLU A 45 9.95 -11.30 2.54
CA GLU A 45 8.66 -11.38 1.84
C GLU A 45 7.73 -10.21 2.20
N GLN A 46 7.71 -9.80 3.47
CA GLN A 46 6.96 -8.60 3.88
C GLN A 46 7.44 -7.37 3.09
N THR A 47 8.76 -7.26 2.94
CA THR A 47 9.37 -6.17 2.19
C THR A 47 8.98 -6.19 0.72
N VAL A 48 9.00 -7.35 0.09
CA VAL A 48 8.56 -7.53 -1.30
C VAL A 48 7.09 -7.14 -1.46
N ILE A 49 6.20 -7.53 -0.53
CA ILE A 49 4.77 -7.18 -0.59
C ILE A 49 4.56 -5.67 -0.50
N VAL A 50 5.23 -5.01 0.46
CA VAL A 50 5.13 -3.54 0.62
C VAL A 50 5.67 -2.84 -0.62
N LEU A 51 6.86 -3.22 -1.11
CA LEU A 51 7.45 -2.62 -2.30
C LEU A 51 6.61 -2.87 -3.55
N ALA A 52 6.08 -4.08 -3.74
CA ALA A 52 5.19 -4.39 -4.86
C ALA A 52 3.92 -3.54 -4.84
N THR A 53 3.35 -3.32 -3.65
CA THR A 53 2.17 -2.47 -3.49
C THR A 53 2.48 -1.01 -3.82
N LEU A 54 3.60 -0.47 -3.30
CA LEU A 54 4.04 0.89 -3.59
C LEU A 54 4.35 1.09 -5.08
N LEU A 55 5.02 0.13 -5.72
CA LEU A 55 5.29 0.16 -7.15
C LEU A 55 3.99 0.08 -7.95
N GLY A 56 3.04 -0.78 -7.57
CA GLY A 56 1.73 -0.86 -8.20
C GLY A 56 0.99 0.48 -8.15
N LEU A 57 0.99 1.16 -6.99
CA LEU A 57 0.41 2.49 -6.84
C LEU A 57 1.14 3.54 -7.67
N LEU A 58 2.47 3.49 -7.71
CA LEU A 58 3.27 4.41 -8.53
C LEU A 58 2.89 4.25 -10.02
N PHE A 59 2.92 3.03 -10.56
CA PHE A 59 2.57 2.79 -11.96
C PHE A 59 1.11 3.13 -12.28
N ALA A 60 0.18 2.82 -11.38
CA ALA A 60 -1.20 3.24 -11.52
C ALA A 60 -1.30 4.78 -11.54
N SER A 61 -0.66 5.47 -10.62
CA SER A 61 -0.68 6.94 -10.57
C SER A 61 -0.11 7.56 -11.85
N LEU A 62 0.96 7.00 -12.41
CA LEU A 62 1.54 7.44 -13.68
C LEU A 62 0.59 7.19 -14.85
N LEU A 63 -0.06 6.02 -14.89
CA LEU A 63 -1.03 5.70 -15.92
C LEU A 63 -2.19 6.69 -15.90
N PHE A 64 -2.77 6.93 -14.73
CA PHE A 64 -3.88 7.88 -14.54
C PHE A 64 -3.44 9.33 -14.77
N ALA A 65 -2.19 9.69 -14.48
CA ALA A 65 -1.68 11.04 -14.73
C ALA A 65 -1.68 11.43 -16.22
N ASN A 66 -1.65 10.46 -17.15
CA ASN A 66 -1.79 10.74 -18.58
C ASN A 66 -3.17 11.33 -18.94
N ALA A 67 -4.20 11.09 -18.13
CA ALA A 67 -5.52 11.70 -18.28
C ALA A 67 -5.63 13.06 -17.54
N GLY A 68 -4.51 13.64 -17.12
CA GLY A 68 -4.46 14.93 -16.43
C GLY A 68 -5.11 14.89 -15.05
N VAL A 69 -5.68 16.04 -14.63
CA VAL A 69 -6.30 16.19 -13.31
C VAL A 69 -7.44 15.20 -13.08
N ILE A 70 -8.25 14.93 -14.11
CA ILE A 70 -9.38 14.00 -14.02
C ILE A 70 -8.89 12.58 -13.68
N GLY A 71 -7.83 12.11 -14.35
CA GLY A 71 -7.26 10.80 -14.07
C GLY A 71 -6.73 10.69 -12.65
N ILE A 72 -6.06 11.74 -12.16
CA ILE A 72 -5.58 11.80 -10.77
C ILE A 72 -6.74 11.74 -9.77
N LEU A 73 -7.84 12.46 -10.02
CA LEU A 73 -9.04 12.41 -9.18
C LEU A 73 -9.65 11.01 -9.14
N ILE A 74 -9.74 10.34 -10.30
CA ILE A 74 -10.23 8.95 -10.38
C ILE A 74 -9.30 8.01 -9.62
N PHE A 75 -7.98 8.15 -9.77
CA PHE A 75 -7.00 7.35 -9.03
C PHE A 75 -7.17 7.50 -7.52
N PHE A 76 -7.29 8.74 -7.02
CA PHE A 76 -7.55 8.97 -5.60
C PHE A 76 -8.88 8.38 -5.15
N LEU A 77 -9.94 8.50 -5.95
CA LEU A 77 -11.22 7.89 -5.63
C LEU A 77 -11.12 6.37 -5.50
N ILE A 78 -10.40 5.71 -6.42
CA ILE A 78 -10.14 4.26 -6.35
C ILE A 78 -9.40 3.92 -5.06
N VAL A 79 -8.33 4.63 -4.74
CA VAL A 79 -7.54 4.37 -3.52
C VAL A 79 -8.40 4.56 -2.25
N ILE A 80 -9.23 5.61 -2.20
CA ILE A 80 -10.16 5.85 -1.08
C ILE A 80 -11.16 4.69 -0.96
N ILE A 81 -11.70 4.20 -2.08
CA ILE A 81 -12.62 3.06 -2.10
C ILE A 81 -11.93 1.77 -1.65
N LEU A 82 -10.65 1.59 -1.97
CA LEU A 82 -9.89 0.40 -1.57
C LEU A 82 -9.54 0.40 -0.08
N ILE A 83 -9.28 1.56 0.51
CA ILE A 83 -8.88 1.66 1.92
C ILE A 83 -10.11 1.68 2.87
N ARG A 84 -11.30 1.99 2.33
CA ARG A 84 -12.55 2.07 3.09
C ARG A 84 -13.18 0.70 3.32
#